data_AF-A0A1H0R7W8-F1
#
_entry.id   AF-A0A1H0R7W8-F1
#
_cell.length_a   1.000
_cell.length_b   1.000
_cell.length_c   1.000
_cell.angle_alpha   90.00
_cell.angle_beta   90.00
_cell.angle_gamma   90.00
#
_symmetry.space_group_name_H-M   'P 1'
#
loop_
_entity.id
_entity.type
_entity.pdbx_description
1 polymer ?
#
loop_
_entity_poly.entity_id
_entity_poly.type
_entity_poly.pdbx_seq_one_letter_code
_entity_poly.pdbx_strand_id
1 'polypeptide(L)'
;MSESHPTPPPEHEVLLRTITDPDQLNTSSLVLSAKKITHRIQWFDQHHFRIYVHPDQFASADRELLLYEQENRDWPPVEKDDDFAPSFKAMSPTLMAILVYIYLQTGQWRYNGPWFAQGCGDSGAILDHGEYFRLITALTLHADAVHLLGNTILGGFLIHFFLQLTGNGIGLAAILVTGTIANYLNVLAHGPGHLFVGFSTAVFSVIGMLCTINYATSGKKAVYKTVMPIMAGLALLALVGSGGERTDLGAHFFGLVTGLIGGNVVRLKSFDVWRRSTPLQLFLSLLFFFCIYGSWQLAFGNTTF
;
A
#
# COMPACT_ATOMS: atom_id res chain seq x y z
N MET A 1 -22.92 7.27 54.08
CA MET A 1 -24.05 6.89 53.22
C MET A 1 -25.06 8.02 53.30
N SER A 2 -25.03 8.92 52.31
CA SER A 2 -26.06 9.95 52.13
C SER A 2 -26.91 9.46 50.97
N GLU A 3 -28.09 8.94 51.24
CA GLU A 3 -29.09 8.68 50.21
C GLU A 3 -29.50 10.03 49.62
N SER A 4 -28.98 10.36 48.44
CA SER A 4 -29.46 11.49 47.66
C SER A 4 -30.85 11.14 47.15
N HIS A 5 -31.88 11.60 47.86
CA HIS A 5 -33.24 11.52 47.36
C HIS A 5 -33.33 12.21 45.98
N PRO A 6 -33.87 11.54 44.94
CA PRO A 6 -34.00 12.14 43.63
C PRO A 6 -35.00 13.29 43.72
N THR A 7 -34.52 14.52 43.48
CA THR A 7 -35.37 15.70 43.34
C THR A 7 -36.42 15.42 42.25
N PRO A 8 -37.72 15.64 42.51
CA PRO A 8 -38.76 15.46 41.50
C PRO A 8 -38.47 16.36 40.29
N PRO A 9 -38.88 15.94 39.08
CA PRO A 9 -38.72 16.79 37.90
C PRO A 9 -39.45 18.12 38.12
N PRO A 10 -38.90 19.25 37.64
CA PRO A 10 -39.65 20.50 37.55
C PRO A 10 -40.99 20.25 36.86
N GLU A 11 -42.05 21.00 37.21
CA GLU A 11 -43.42 20.83 36.69
C GLU A 11 -43.55 20.93 35.15
N HIS A 12 -42.47 21.25 34.44
CA HIS A 12 -42.40 21.50 33.00
C HIS A 12 -41.39 20.61 32.25
N GLU A 13 -41.02 19.45 32.80
CA GLU A 13 -40.14 18.49 32.13
C GLU A 13 -40.78 17.11 32.03
N VAL A 14 -40.55 16.41 30.91
CA VAL A 14 -41.00 15.04 30.67
C VAL A 14 -39.81 14.09 30.53
N LEU A 15 -39.98 12.87 31.03
CA LEU A 15 -38.97 11.82 30.92
C LEU A 15 -38.87 11.36 29.46
N LEU A 16 -37.70 11.54 28.85
CA LEU A 16 -37.41 11.08 27.50
C LEU A 16 -37.01 9.61 27.47
N ARG A 17 -35.99 9.25 28.26
CA ARG A 17 -35.41 7.90 28.26
C ARG A 17 -34.72 7.58 29.59
N THR A 18 -34.76 6.31 29.97
CA THR A 18 -33.91 5.76 31.04
C THR A 18 -32.78 4.97 30.38
N ILE A 19 -31.54 5.27 30.76
CA ILE A 19 -30.33 4.70 30.17
C ILE A 19 -29.52 4.03 31.28
N THR A 20 -28.95 2.87 31.00
CA THR A 20 -28.11 2.14 31.95
C THR A 20 -26.62 2.11 31.61
N ASP A 21 -26.30 2.36 30.35
CA ASP A 21 -24.94 2.42 29.82
C ASP A 21 -24.42 3.88 29.76
N PRO A 22 -23.32 4.21 30.46
CA PRO A 22 -22.71 5.54 30.40
C PRO A 22 -22.35 6.01 28.99
N ASP A 23 -21.96 5.10 28.07
CA ASP A 23 -21.60 5.47 26.71
C ASP A 23 -22.83 5.87 25.89
N GLN A 24 -23.95 5.17 26.09
CA GLN A 24 -25.25 5.56 25.51
C GLN A 24 -25.74 6.90 26.08
N LEU A 25 -25.47 7.20 27.36
CA LEU A 25 -25.82 8.49 27.96
C LEU A 25 -25.03 9.63 27.29
N ASN A 26 -23.72 9.48 27.17
CA ASN A 26 -22.85 10.47 26.53
C ASN A 26 -23.27 10.71 25.08
N THR A 27 -23.54 9.63 24.35
CA THR A 27 -24.00 9.68 22.97
C THR A 27 -25.36 10.38 22.85
N SER A 28 -26.32 10.01 23.69
CA SER A 28 -27.65 10.65 23.70
C SER A 28 -27.57 12.13 24.04
N SER A 29 -26.76 12.51 25.04
CA SER A 29 -26.50 13.90 25.41
C SER A 29 -25.86 14.70 24.26
N LEU A 30 -24.91 14.10 23.55
CA LEU A 30 -24.26 14.71 22.40
C LEU A 30 -25.25 14.94 21.24
N VAL A 31 -26.08 13.94 20.91
CA VAL A 31 -27.10 14.04 19.84
C VAL A 31 -28.09 15.16 20.15
N LEU A 32 -28.60 15.20 21.39
CA LEU A 32 -29.54 16.24 21.82
C LEU A 32 -28.88 17.63 21.80
N SER A 33 -27.64 17.75 22.28
CA SER A 33 -26.88 19.01 22.24
C SER A 33 -26.63 19.50 20.82
N ALA A 34 -26.24 18.61 19.90
CA ALA A 34 -25.98 18.93 18.49
C ALA A 34 -27.25 19.46 17.78
N LYS A 35 -28.43 18.96 18.18
CA LYS A 35 -29.73 19.41 17.68
C LYS A 35 -30.31 20.58 18.47
N LYS A 36 -29.54 21.17 19.40
CA LYS A 36 -29.94 22.30 20.26
C LYS A 36 -31.19 21.99 21.10
N ILE A 37 -31.34 20.73 21.51
CA ILE A 37 -32.42 20.29 22.40
C ILE A 37 -31.93 20.41 23.83
N THR A 38 -32.62 21.23 24.61
CA THR A 38 -32.32 21.42 26.03
C THR A 38 -32.76 20.18 26.79
N HIS A 39 -31.83 19.59 27.54
CA HIS A 39 -32.09 18.37 28.28
C HIS A 39 -31.38 18.42 29.63
N ARG A 40 -31.96 17.72 30.61
CA ARG A 40 -31.40 17.55 31.95
C ARG A 40 -31.14 16.08 32.21
N ILE A 41 -29.98 15.78 32.77
CA ILE A 41 -29.60 14.41 33.15
C ILE A 41 -29.76 14.28 34.66
N GLN A 42 -30.51 13.28 35.09
CA GLN A 42 -30.62 12.89 36.48
C GLN A 42 -29.91 11.56 36.72
N TRP A 43 -29.07 11.54 37.75
CA TRP A 43 -28.28 10.41 38.18
C TRP A 43 -28.99 9.77 39.36
N PHE A 44 -29.39 8.50 39.23
CA PHE A 44 -29.98 7.75 40.34
C PHE A 44 -28.92 6.89 41.04
N ASP A 45 -28.05 6.25 40.27
CA ASP A 45 -26.86 5.54 40.73
C ASP A 45 -25.78 5.50 39.62
N GLN A 46 -24.76 4.65 39.76
CA GLN A 46 -23.66 4.52 38.79
C GLN A 46 -24.07 3.93 37.43
N HIS A 47 -25.27 3.36 37.32
CA HIS A 47 -25.77 2.63 36.16
C HIS A 47 -27.22 2.97 35.80
N HIS A 48 -27.83 4.00 36.39
CA HIS A 48 -29.19 4.41 36.09
C HIS A 48 -29.27 5.92 35.92
N PHE A 49 -29.46 6.31 34.65
CA PHE A 49 -29.54 7.70 34.22
C PHE A 49 -30.90 7.96 33.60
N ARG A 50 -31.45 9.14 33.84
CA ARG A 50 -32.69 9.59 33.19
C ARG A 50 -32.47 10.91 32.49
N ILE A 51 -32.90 10.98 31.23
CA ILE A 51 -32.86 12.21 30.43
C ILE A 51 -34.27 12.82 30.45
N TYR A 52 -34.34 14.09 30.82
CA TYR A 52 -35.55 14.90 30.81
C TYR A 52 -35.43 16.01 29.76
N VAL A 53 -36.55 16.32 29.10
CA VAL A 53 -36.65 17.40 28.10
C VAL A 53 -37.92 18.21 28.32
N HIS A 54 -38.00 19.40 27.74
CA HIS A 54 -39.24 20.18 27.73
C HIS A 54 -40.32 19.45 26.90
N PRO A 55 -41.61 19.44 27.31
CA PRO A 55 -42.70 18.79 26.59
C PRO A 55 -42.74 19.12 25.09
N ASP A 56 -42.53 20.40 24.75
CA ASP A 56 -42.54 20.88 23.35
C ASP A 56 -41.41 20.28 22.49
N GLN A 57 -40.33 19.82 23.12
CA GLN A 57 -39.17 19.24 22.44
C GLN A 57 -39.18 17.71 22.45
N PHE A 58 -40.08 17.06 23.19
CA PHE A 58 -40.09 15.61 23.38
C PHE A 58 -40.12 14.85 22.04
N ALA A 59 -41.07 15.19 21.16
CA ALA A 59 -41.21 14.51 19.88
C ALA A 59 -39.98 14.69 18.97
N SER A 60 -39.32 15.86 19.03
CA SER A 60 -38.08 16.10 18.29
C SER A 60 -36.91 15.32 18.89
N ALA A 61 -36.82 15.26 20.21
CA ALA A 61 -35.76 14.57 20.93
C ALA A 61 -35.80 13.07 20.68
N ASP A 62 -36.98 12.46 20.81
CA ASP A 62 -37.18 11.03 20.56
C ASP A 62 -36.86 10.67 19.11
N ARG A 63 -37.34 11.48 18.16
CA ARG A 63 -37.05 11.29 16.74
C ARG A 63 -35.55 11.35 16.43
N GLU A 64 -34.83 12.33 16.97
CA GLU A 64 -33.39 12.49 16.69
C GLU A 64 -32.56 11.34 17.29
N LEU A 65 -32.92 10.86 18.49
CA LEU A 65 -32.29 9.67 19.06
C LEU A 65 -32.59 8.42 18.23
N LEU A 66 -33.83 8.23 17.79
CA LEU A 66 -34.21 7.10 16.93
C LEU A 66 -33.50 7.14 15.57
N LEU A 67 -33.36 8.33 14.96
CA LEU A 67 -32.63 8.50 13.71
C LEU A 67 -31.15 8.18 13.89
N TYR A 68 -30.54 8.67 14.97
CA TYR A 68 -29.15 8.35 15.30
C TYR A 68 -28.95 6.83 15.48
N GLU A 69 -29.83 6.16 16.22
CA GLU A 69 -29.77 4.70 16.42
C GLU A 69 -29.97 3.92 15.13
N GLN A 70 -30.81 4.41 14.22
CA GLN A 70 -31.01 3.80 12.90
C GLN A 70 -29.77 4.00 12.00
N GLU A 71 -29.19 5.20 11.99
CA GLU A 71 -27.98 5.51 11.21
C GLU A 71 -26.76 4.75 11.73
N ASN A 72 -26.66 4.56 13.05
CA ASN A 72 -25.53 3.90 13.70
C ASN A 72 -25.79 2.43 14.08
N ARG A 73 -26.87 1.83 13.57
CA ARG A 73 -27.23 0.42 13.87
C ARG A 73 -26.11 -0.56 13.56
N ASP A 74 -25.40 -0.30 12.45
CA ASP A 74 -24.32 -1.14 11.94
C ASP A 74 -22.93 -0.49 12.14
N TRP A 75 -22.82 0.43 13.12
CA TRP A 75 -21.57 1.11 13.45
C TRP A 75 -20.90 0.48 14.69
N PRO A 76 -19.57 0.26 14.68
CA PRO A 76 -18.64 0.53 13.58
C PRO A 76 -18.83 -0.46 12.42
N PRO A 77 -18.55 -0.05 11.17
CA PRO A 77 -18.68 -0.95 10.02
C PRO A 77 -17.84 -2.19 10.28
N VAL A 78 -18.43 -3.36 10.15
CA VAL A 78 -17.69 -4.63 10.23
C VAL A 78 -16.65 -4.60 9.11
N GLU A 79 -15.38 -4.40 9.46
CA GLU A 79 -14.28 -4.57 8.52
C GLU A 79 -14.37 -6.02 8.01
N LYS A 80 -14.79 -6.21 6.76
CA LYS A 80 -14.77 -7.53 6.14
C LYS A 80 -13.32 -7.97 6.09
N ASP A 81 -12.96 -8.93 6.92
CA ASP A 81 -11.64 -9.54 6.87
C ASP A 81 -11.47 -10.21 5.50
N ASP A 82 -10.56 -9.65 4.71
CA ASP A 82 -10.11 -10.27 3.47
C ASP A 82 -9.21 -11.45 3.83
N ASP A 83 -9.75 -12.66 3.72
CA ASP A 83 -9.08 -13.94 4.02
C ASP A 83 -8.02 -14.33 2.97
N PHE A 84 -7.75 -13.45 2.01
CA PHE A 84 -6.81 -13.71 0.94
C PHE A 84 -5.37 -13.86 1.47
N ALA A 85 -4.70 -14.91 0.99
CA ALA A 85 -3.28 -15.11 1.20
C ALA A 85 -2.60 -15.60 -0.10
N PRO A 86 -1.36 -15.16 -0.39
CA PRO A 86 -0.63 -15.64 -1.54
C PRO A 86 -0.30 -17.14 -1.41
N SER A 87 -0.34 -17.87 -2.54
CA SER A 87 -0.13 -19.32 -2.56
C SER A 87 1.25 -19.75 -2.05
N PHE A 88 2.26 -18.89 -2.19
CA PHE A 88 3.63 -19.11 -1.71
C PHE A 88 4.06 -17.92 -0.85
N LYS A 89 4.02 -18.08 0.47
CA LYS A 89 4.27 -17.01 1.46
C LYS A 89 5.73 -16.53 1.50
N ALA A 90 6.66 -17.36 1.04
CA ALA A 90 8.09 -17.05 1.02
C ALA A 90 8.56 -16.38 -0.28
N MET A 91 7.65 -15.95 -1.16
CA MET A 91 8.03 -15.37 -2.46
C MET A 91 8.95 -14.15 -2.36
N SER A 92 8.67 -13.23 -1.43
CA SER A 92 9.54 -12.07 -1.20
C SER A 92 10.97 -12.45 -0.79
N PRO A 93 11.19 -13.23 0.30
CA PRO A 93 12.55 -13.66 0.66
C PRO A 93 13.20 -14.54 -0.41
N THR A 94 12.44 -15.32 -1.20
CA THR A 94 12.98 -16.04 -2.36
C THR A 94 13.51 -15.07 -3.42
N LEU A 95 12.75 -14.04 -3.80
CA LEU A 95 13.21 -13.04 -4.77
C LEU A 95 14.46 -12.31 -4.27
N MET A 96 14.49 -11.96 -2.99
CA MET A 96 15.67 -11.35 -2.35
C MET A 96 16.89 -12.28 -2.39
N ALA A 97 16.70 -13.57 -2.08
CA ALA A 97 17.77 -14.57 -2.15
C ALA A 97 18.28 -14.75 -3.60
N ILE A 98 17.40 -14.67 -4.60
CA ILE A 98 17.79 -14.71 -6.02
C ILE A 98 18.65 -13.51 -6.38
N LEU A 99 18.28 -12.29 -5.96
CA LEU A 99 19.09 -11.09 -6.22
C LEU A 99 20.46 -11.18 -5.54
N VAL A 100 20.52 -11.68 -4.30
CA VAL A 100 21.77 -11.95 -3.60
C VAL A 100 22.61 -12.98 -4.35
N TYR A 101 21.99 -14.08 -4.81
CA TYR A 101 22.68 -15.10 -5.60
C TYR A 101 23.25 -14.53 -6.91
N ILE A 102 22.47 -13.74 -7.66
CA ILE A 102 22.94 -13.06 -8.88
C ILE A 102 24.11 -12.14 -8.57
N TYR A 103 24.06 -11.38 -7.47
CA TYR A 103 25.17 -10.52 -7.06
C TYR A 103 26.44 -11.33 -6.72
N LEU A 104 26.30 -12.49 -6.06
CA LEU A 104 27.44 -13.36 -5.78
C LEU A 104 28.11 -13.89 -7.06
N GLN A 105 27.38 -14.02 -8.17
CA GLN A 105 27.94 -14.42 -9.48
C GLN A 105 28.53 -13.24 -10.26
N THR A 106 27.88 -12.08 -10.20
CA THR A 106 28.21 -10.90 -11.03
C THR A 106 29.28 -10.01 -10.39
N GLY A 107 29.32 -9.98 -9.07
CA GLY A 107 30.26 -9.18 -8.28
C GLY A 107 29.97 -7.68 -8.33
N GLN A 108 30.93 -6.90 -7.83
CA GLN A 108 30.88 -5.44 -7.90
C GLN A 108 30.93 -4.97 -9.37
N TRP A 109 30.20 -3.91 -9.68
CA TRP A 109 30.16 -3.36 -11.03
C TRP A 109 31.54 -2.95 -11.52
N ARG A 110 31.95 -3.62 -12.60
CA ARG A 110 33.11 -3.31 -13.42
C ARG A 110 32.63 -3.18 -14.85
N TYR A 111 32.94 -2.07 -15.50
CA TYR A 111 32.47 -1.78 -16.86
C TYR A 111 32.81 -2.92 -17.85
N ASN A 112 34.03 -3.48 -17.76
CA ASN A 112 34.48 -4.62 -18.60
C ASN A 112 34.10 -6.00 -18.04
N GLY A 113 33.27 -6.09 -17.00
CA GLY A 113 32.79 -7.37 -16.49
C GLY A 113 31.81 -8.00 -17.48
N PRO A 114 31.88 -9.31 -17.76
CA PRO A 114 31.07 -9.95 -18.80
C PRO A 114 29.56 -9.76 -18.57
N TRP A 115 29.12 -9.78 -17.31
CA TRP A 115 27.72 -9.58 -16.94
C TRP A 115 27.24 -8.14 -17.14
N PHE A 116 28.08 -7.14 -16.83
CA PHE A 116 27.70 -5.73 -16.91
C PHE A 116 27.79 -5.22 -18.34
N ALA A 117 28.79 -5.64 -19.11
CA ALA A 117 28.88 -5.31 -20.53
C ALA A 117 27.60 -5.75 -21.30
N GLN A 118 27.07 -6.93 -20.98
CA GLN A 118 25.89 -7.46 -21.67
C GLN A 118 24.55 -7.10 -21.02
N GLY A 119 24.49 -6.95 -19.70
CA GLY A 119 23.22 -6.84 -18.96
C GLY A 119 22.98 -5.50 -18.27
N CYS A 120 23.95 -4.57 -18.25
CA CYS A 120 23.65 -3.25 -17.69
C CYS A 120 22.67 -2.50 -18.59
N GLY A 121 21.87 -1.64 -17.97
CA GLY A 121 21.02 -0.71 -18.70
C GLY A 121 21.92 0.27 -19.43
N ASP A 122 21.90 0.22 -20.76
CA ASP A 122 22.64 1.14 -21.62
C ASP A 122 21.62 1.84 -22.52
N SER A 123 21.37 3.12 -22.22
CA SER A 123 20.41 3.94 -22.97
C SER A 123 20.74 4.05 -24.46
N GLY A 124 22.03 4.10 -24.82
CA GLY A 124 22.45 4.13 -26.23
C GLY A 124 22.11 2.81 -26.92
N ALA A 125 22.50 1.68 -26.33
CA ALA A 125 22.17 0.37 -26.89
C ALA A 125 20.65 0.12 -26.97
N ILE A 126 19.88 0.63 -26.00
CA ILE A 126 18.42 0.51 -26.01
C ILE A 126 17.80 1.36 -27.12
N LEU A 127 18.21 2.62 -27.27
CA LEU A 127 17.62 3.55 -28.24
C LEU A 127 18.10 3.30 -29.67
N ASP A 128 19.39 3.05 -29.85
CA ASP A 128 20.04 2.98 -31.16
C ASP A 128 20.07 1.55 -31.72
N HIS A 129 20.07 0.53 -30.86
CA HIS A 129 20.19 -0.89 -31.25
C HIS A 129 19.00 -1.75 -30.83
N GLY A 130 17.99 -1.18 -30.15
CA GLY A 130 16.78 -1.89 -29.77
C GLY A 130 17.01 -3.00 -28.74
N GLU A 131 18.06 -2.90 -27.92
CA GLU A 131 18.42 -3.90 -26.91
C GLU A 131 17.52 -3.82 -25.65
N TYR A 132 16.20 -3.89 -25.84
CA TYR A 132 15.20 -3.72 -24.78
C TYR A 132 15.31 -4.73 -23.63
N PHE A 133 15.97 -5.88 -23.84
CA PHE A 133 16.26 -6.84 -22.76
C PHE A 133 17.10 -6.21 -21.63
N ARG A 134 17.86 -5.14 -21.92
CA ARG A 134 18.63 -4.37 -20.94
C ARG A 134 17.75 -3.69 -19.89
N LEU A 135 16.50 -3.35 -20.24
CA LEU A 135 15.55 -2.78 -19.30
C LEU A 135 15.19 -3.75 -18.16
N ILE A 136 15.20 -5.06 -18.44
CA ILE A 136 14.87 -6.12 -17.48
C ILE A 136 16.14 -6.60 -16.77
N THR A 137 17.22 -6.88 -17.51
CA THR A 137 18.48 -7.37 -16.92
C THR A 137 19.09 -6.37 -15.95
N ALA A 138 18.98 -5.06 -16.22
CA ALA A 138 19.41 -4.00 -15.31
C ALA A 138 18.75 -4.07 -13.92
N LEU A 139 17.49 -4.53 -13.82
CA LEU A 139 16.78 -4.70 -12.54
C LEU A 139 17.39 -5.81 -11.67
N THR A 140 18.17 -6.72 -12.25
CA THR A 140 18.78 -7.86 -11.55
C THR A 140 20.24 -7.61 -11.14
N LEU A 141 20.89 -6.63 -11.75
CA LEU A 141 22.27 -6.23 -11.46
C LEU A 141 22.33 -5.16 -10.37
N HIS A 142 23.45 -5.12 -9.65
CA HIS A 142 23.68 -4.13 -8.59
C HIS A 142 25.11 -3.59 -8.66
N ALA A 143 25.27 -2.30 -8.35
CA ALA A 143 26.56 -1.63 -8.42
C ALA A 143 27.57 -2.17 -7.39
N ASP A 144 27.09 -2.39 -6.16
CA ASP A 144 27.87 -2.86 -5.02
C ASP A 144 26.95 -3.51 -3.96
N ALA A 145 27.57 -4.08 -2.92
CA ALA A 145 26.89 -4.81 -1.87
C ALA A 145 26.00 -3.91 -0.99
N VAL A 146 26.37 -2.63 -0.82
CA VAL A 146 25.57 -1.68 -0.03
C VAL A 146 24.30 -1.33 -0.77
N HIS A 147 24.40 -1.08 -2.08
CA HIS A 147 23.24 -0.86 -2.95
C HIS A 147 22.32 -2.08 -2.97
N LEU A 148 22.87 -3.30 -3.09
CA LEU A 148 22.08 -4.54 -2.99
C LEU A 148 21.39 -4.66 -1.63
N LEU A 149 22.10 -4.44 -0.53
CA LEU A 149 21.55 -4.60 0.81
C LEU A 149 20.38 -3.65 1.05
N GLY A 150 20.51 -2.39 0.62
CA GLY A 150 19.42 -1.40 0.69
C GLY A 150 18.17 -1.85 -0.07
N ASN A 151 18.35 -2.31 -1.32
CA ASN A 151 17.25 -2.82 -2.14
C ASN A 151 16.63 -4.10 -1.54
N THR A 152 17.44 -4.94 -0.91
CA THR A 152 17.00 -6.22 -0.36
C THR A 152 16.19 -6.06 0.91
N ILE A 153 16.65 -5.19 1.83
CA ILE A 153 15.95 -4.92 3.09
C ILE A 153 14.65 -4.16 2.82
N LEU A 154 14.72 -3.04 2.11
CA LEU A 154 13.55 -2.22 1.82
C LEU A 154 12.61 -2.96 0.85
N GLY A 155 13.13 -3.44 -0.28
CA GLY A 155 12.35 -4.16 -1.27
C GLY A 155 11.71 -5.44 -0.71
N GLY A 156 12.45 -6.22 0.10
CA GLY A 156 11.90 -7.44 0.71
C GLY A 156 10.70 -7.17 1.61
N PHE A 157 10.79 -6.15 2.46
CA PHE A 157 9.67 -5.74 3.32
C PHE A 157 8.47 -5.26 2.50
N LEU A 158 8.68 -4.38 1.52
CA LEU A 158 7.59 -3.80 0.73
C LEU A 158 6.91 -4.81 -0.19
N ILE A 159 7.70 -5.62 -0.88
CA ILE A 159 7.21 -6.67 -1.77
C ILE A 159 6.41 -7.70 -0.97
N HIS A 160 6.82 -8.01 0.27
CA HIS A 160 6.05 -8.92 1.11
C HIS A 160 4.60 -8.43 1.32
N PHE A 161 4.39 -7.18 1.73
CA PHE A 161 3.05 -6.62 1.88
C PHE A 161 2.31 -6.49 0.55
N PHE A 162 3.02 -6.12 -0.51
CA PHE A 162 2.42 -5.99 -1.83
C PHE A 162 1.86 -7.33 -2.33
N LEU A 163 2.62 -8.42 -2.19
CA LEU A 163 2.17 -9.76 -2.61
C LEU A 163 1.03 -10.31 -1.73
N GLN A 164 0.91 -9.85 -0.48
CA GLN A 164 -0.28 -10.13 0.33
C GLN A 164 -1.55 -9.46 -0.21
N LEU A 165 -1.42 -8.37 -0.96
CA LEU A 165 -2.57 -7.67 -1.54
C LEU A 165 -2.93 -8.20 -2.93
N THR A 166 -1.93 -8.58 -3.74
CA THR A 166 -2.11 -8.93 -5.16
C THR A 166 -2.04 -10.42 -5.47
N GLY A 167 -1.43 -11.20 -4.58
CA GLY A 167 -0.94 -12.54 -4.92
C GLY A 167 0.41 -12.51 -5.64
N ASN A 168 1.04 -13.69 -5.71
CA ASN A 168 2.39 -13.83 -6.23
C ASN A 168 2.52 -13.48 -7.72
N GLY A 169 1.66 -14.04 -8.58
CA GLY A 169 1.74 -13.85 -10.02
C GLY A 169 1.42 -12.44 -10.48
N ILE A 170 0.27 -11.91 -10.06
CA ILE A 170 -0.12 -10.53 -10.42
C ILE A 170 0.91 -9.54 -9.86
N GLY A 171 1.36 -9.74 -8.61
CA GLY A 171 2.35 -8.85 -8.01
C GLY A 171 3.70 -8.89 -8.72
N LEU A 172 4.25 -10.08 -8.99
CA LEU A 172 5.51 -10.22 -9.73
C LEU A 172 5.41 -9.63 -11.14
N ALA A 173 4.33 -9.91 -11.87
CA ALA A 173 4.09 -9.34 -13.19
C ALA A 173 4.00 -7.80 -13.14
N ALA A 174 3.27 -7.25 -12.16
CA ALA A 174 3.16 -5.81 -11.97
C ALA A 174 4.52 -5.16 -11.66
N ILE A 175 5.33 -5.77 -10.80
CA ILE A 175 6.70 -5.32 -10.49
C ILE A 175 7.55 -5.26 -11.75
N LEU A 176 7.56 -6.35 -12.54
CA LEU A 176 8.35 -6.44 -13.75
C LEU A 176 7.90 -5.42 -14.79
N VAL A 177 6.60 -5.32 -15.05
CA VAL A 177 6.04 -4.39 -16.05
C VAL A 177 6.30 -2.94 -15.65
N THR A 178 5.96 -2.55 -14.42
CA THR A 178 6.14 -1.16 -13.97
C THR A 178 7.61 -0.78 -13.86
N GLY A 179 8.48 -1.69 -13.40
CA GLY A 179 9.94 -1.49 -13.37
C GLY A 179 10.54 -1.36 -14.77
N THR A 180 10.12 -2.20 -15.72
CA THR A 180 10.59 -2.14 -17.12
C THR A 180 10.15 -0.84 -17.80
N ILE A 181 8.88 -0.45 -17.63
CA ILE A 181 8.37 0.82 -18.16
C ILE A 181 9.09 2.00 -17.52
N ALA A 182 9.34 1.97 -16.21
CA ALA A 182 10.08 3.02 -15.52
C ALA A 182 11.51 3.17 -16.05
N ASN A 183 12.23 2.06 -16.22
CA ASN A 183 13.56 2.08 -16.83
C ASN A 183 13.49 2.66 -18.26
N TYR A 184 12.47 2.32 -19.03
CA TYR A 184 12.32 2.85 -20.39
C TYR A 184 12.04 4.36 -20.42
N LEU A 185 11.13 4.84 -19.56
CA LEU A 185 10.89 6.28 -19.41
C LEU A 185 12.15 7.02 -18.94
N ASN A 186 12.93 6.40 -18.07
CA ASN A 186 14.18 6.96 -17.60
C ASN A 186 15.23 7.08 -18.70
N VAL A 187 15.32 6.07 -19.57
CA VAL A 187 16.16 6.10 -20.79
C VAL A 187 15.72 7.23 -21.72
N LEU A 188 14.42 7.37 -21.97
CA LEU A 188 13.89 8.46 -22.82
C LEU A 188 14.18 9.85 -22.24
N ALA A 189 14.14 9.99 -20.90
CA ALA A 189 14.39 11.27 -20.23
C ALA A 189 15.87 11.67 -20.23
N HIS A 190 16.79 10.71 -20.12
CA HIS A 190 18.23 10.99 -20.13
C HIS A 190 18.79 11.15 -21.55
N GLY A 191 18.28 10.40 -22.52
CA GLY A 191 18.90 10.26 -23.85
C GLY A 191 20.09 9.28 -23.85
N PRO A 192 20.83 9.16 -24.96
CA PRO A 192 21.93 8.21 -25.10
C PRO A 192 23.11 8.50 -24.14
N GLY A 193 23.81 7.44 -23.71
CA GLY A 193 25.04 7.54 -22.90
C GLY A 193 24.84 7.42 -21.39
N HIS A 194 23.60 7.24 -20.93
CA HIS A 194 23.27 6.88 -19.55
C HIS A 194 23.37 5.37 -19.29
N LEU A 195 24.06 5.00 -18.22
CA LEU A 195 24.21 3.62 -17.73
C LEU A 195 23.55 3.44 -16.37
N PHE A 196 22.80 2.37 -16.18
CA PHE A 196 22.08 2.13 -14.93
C PHE A 196 21.97 0.64 -14.58
N VAL A 197 21.97 0.35 -13.29
CA VAL A 197 21.72 -0.97 -12.70
C VAL A 197 21.03 -0.79 -11.36
N GLY A 198 20.19 -1.75 -10.98
CA GLY A 198 19.62 -1.80 -9.64
C GLY A 198 18.16 -2.21 -9.63
N PHE A 199 17.80 -2.98 -8.61
CA PHE A 199 16.42 -3.32 -8.31
C PHE A 199 15.60 -2.14 -7.73
N SER A 200 16.25 -1.02 -7.42
CA SER A 200 15.62 0.16 -6.80
C SER A 200 14.46 0.72 -7.62
N THR A 201 14.54 0.74 -8.96
CA THR A 201 13.41 1.14 -9.82
C THR A 201 12.14 0.33 -9.49
N ALA A 202 12.28 -0.99 -9.36
CA ALA A 202 11.18 -1.89 -9.02
C ALA A 202 10.67 -1.65 -7.59
N VAL A 203 11.57 -1.38 -6.63
CA VAL A 203 11.19 -1.00 -5.25
C VAL A 203 10.35 0.27 -5.25
N PHE A 204 10.74 1.31 -5.99
CA PHE A 204 9.96 2.54 -6.11
C PHE A 204 8.61 2.33 -6.81
N SER A 205 8.55 1.45 -7.82
CA SER A 205 7.28 1.03 -8.41
C SER A 205 6.37 0.37 -7.38
N VAL A 206 6.90 -0.49 -6.51
CA VAL A 206 6.13 -1.11 -5.42
C VAL A 206 5.64 -0.06 -4.43
N ILE A 207 6.46 0.93 -4.07
CA ILE A 207 6.03 2.04 -3.21
C ILE A 207 4.84 2.78 -3.84
N GLY A 208 4.94 3.16 -5.12
CA GLY A 208 3.85 3.83 -5.84
C GLY A 208 2.58 2.97 -5.88
N MET A 209 2.70 1.68 -6.18
CA MET A 209 1.56 0.75 -6.20
C MET A 209 0.92 0.64 -4.82
N LEU A 210 1.69 0.46 -3.76
CA LEU A 210 1.18 0.39 -2.39
C LEU A 210 0.47 1.68 -1.98
N CYS A 211 0.98 2.85 -2.36
CA CYS A 211 0.32 4.13 -2.11
C CYS A 211 -1.06 4.18 -2.79
N THR A 212 -1.13 3.84 -4.08
CA THR A 212 -2.39 3.84 -4.83
C THR A 212 -3.38 2.80 -4.30
N ILE A 213 -2.92 1.60 -3.97
CA ILE A 213 -3.77 0.52 -3.45
C ILE A 213 -4.33 0.92 -2.08
N ASN A 214 -3.50 1.47 -1.20
CA ASN A 214 -3.98 1.95 0.08
C ASN A 214 -5.00 3.07 -0.10
N TYR A 215 -4.75 4.04 -0.98
CA TYR A 215 -5.74 5.10 -1.27
C TYR A 215 -7.05 4.53 -1.86
N ALA A 216 -6.98 3.56 -2.76
CA ALA A 216 -8.14 2.93 -3.37
C ALA A 216 -8.97 2.07 -2.39
N THR A 217 -8.31 1.54 -1.35
CA THR A 217 -8.93 0.66 -0.34
C THR A 217 -9.16 1.37 1.01
N SER A 218 -8.86 2.67 1.09
CA SER A 218 -9.00 3.52 2.28
C SER A 218 -10.46 3.77 2.64
N GLY A 219 -10.99 2.74 3.31
CA GLY A 219 -12.22 2.67 4.09
C GLY A 219 -12.28 1.36 4.88
N LYS A 220 -11.18 0.56 4.90
CA LYS A 220 -11.24 -0.86 5.29
C LYS A 220 -10.19 -1.37 6.29
N LYS A 221 -9.04 -0.71 6.56
CA LYS A 221 -8.09 -1.13 7.64
C LYS A 221 -7.26 0.05 8.19
N ALA A 222 -7.17 0.18 9.51
CA ALA A 222 -6.41 1.23 10.21
C ALA A 222 -4.88 1.15 9.99
N VAL A 223 -4.31 -0.04 9.76
CA VAL A 223 -2.85 -0.25 9.65
C VAL A 223 -2.22 0.51 8.48
N TYR A 224 -2.91 0.60 7.34
CA TYR A 224 -2.35 1.24 6.15
C TYR A 224 -2.40 2.77 6.23
N LYS A 225 -3.30 3.34 7.04
CA LYS A 225 -3.29 4.78 7.36
C LYS A 225 -2.02 5.18 8.12
N THR A 226 -1.45 4.27 8.92
CA THR A 226 -0.24 4.50 9.72
C THR A 226 1.06 4.21 8.94
N VAL A 227 1.04 3.22 8.05
CA VAL A 227 2.22 2.84 7.25
C VAL A 227 2.46 3.80 6.09
N MET A 228 1.42 4.42 5.53
CA MET A 228 1.55 5.32 4.36
C MET A 228 2.46 6.54 4.57
N PRO A 229 2.42 7.27 5.71
CA PRO A 229 3.39 8.33 5.98
C PRO A 229 4.84 7.84 6.05
N ILE A 230 5.06 6.62 6.56
CA ILE A 230 6.40 6.00 6.60
C ILE A 230 6.84 5.63 5.18
N MET A 231 5.95 5.07 4.36
CA MET A 231 6.20 4.77 2.95
C MET A 231 6.54 6.03 2.15
N ALA A 232 5.75 7.10 2.35
CA ALA A 232 5.99 8.39 1.71
C ALA A 232 7.29 9.03 2.20
N GLY A 233 7.57 8.95 3.50
CA GLY A 233 8.82 9.43 4.10
C GLY A 233 10.04 8.67 3.60
N LEU A 234 9.96 7.34 3.46
CA LEU A 234 11.03 6.51 2.89
C LEU A 234 11.21 6.76 1.40
N ALA A 235 10.12 6.87 0.63
CA ALA A 235 10.19 7.24 -0.78
C ALA A 235 10.84 8.62 -0.95
N LEU A 236 10.44 9.61 -0.15
CA LEU A 236 10.98 10.96 -0.19
C LEU A 236 12.44 10.98 0.26
N LEU A 237 12.79 10.27 1.33
CA LEU A 237 14.18 10.15 1.81
C LEU A 237 15.06 9.44 0.78
N ALA A 238 14.58 8.39 0.14
CA ALA A 238 15.33 7.70 -0.90
C ALA A 238 15.42 8.53 -2.19
N LEU A 239 14.42 9.35 -2.50
CA LEU A 239 14.45 10.29 -3.63
C LEU A 239 15.40 11.47 -3.36
N VAL A 240 15.37 12.06 -2.16
CA VAL A 240 16.16 13.26 -1.82
C VAL A 240 17.58 12.91 -1.33
N GLY A 241 17.72 11.80 -0.61
CA GLY A 241 18.98 11.35 0.01
C GLY A 241 19.88 10.51 -0.90
N SER A 242 19.45 10.17 -2.11
CA SER A 242 20.24 9.41 -3.10
C SER A 242 21.10 10.30 -4.01
N GLY A 243 21.45 11.51 -3.60
CA GLY A 243 22.31 12.44 -4.35
C GLY A 243 23.80 12.07 -4.38
N GLY A 244 24.16 10.82 -4.69
CA GLY A 244 25.53 10.38 -4.95
C GLY A 244 25.78 10.10 -6.44
N GLU A 245 27.04 10.05 -6.85
CA GLU A 245 27.53 9.84 -8.24
C GLU A 245 27.04 8.57 -8.96
N ARG A 246 26.30 7.68 -8.27
CA ARG A 246 25.90 6.35 -8.80
C ARG A 246 24.42 6.01 -8.60
N THR A 247 23.61 6.96 -8.13
CA THR A 247 22.19 6.72 -7.85
C THR A 247 21.33 7.49 -8.83
N ASP A 248 20.53 6.75 -9.57
CA ASP A 248 19.71 7.24 -10.67
C ASP A 248 18.38 7.80 -10.14
N LEU A 249 18.37 9.11 -9.88
CA LEU A 249 17.19 9.84 -9.40
C LEU A 249 15.99 9.70 -10.35
N GLY A 250 16.26 9.66 -11.66
CA GLY A 250 15.23 9.49 -12.67
C GLY A 250 14.56 8.12 -12.58
N ALA A 251 15.35 7.06 -12.37
CA ALA A 251 14.81 5.71 -12.16
C ALA A 251 13.87 5.64 -10.94
N HIS A 252 14.21 6.31 -9.84
CA HIS A 252 13.35 6.37 -8.65
C HIS A 252 12.05 7.13 -8.91
N PHE A 253 12.14 8.28 -9.57
CA PHE A 253 10.98 9.10 -9.93
C PHE A 253 10.03 8.35 -10.88
N PHE A 254 10.54 7.83 -11.99
CA PHE A 254 9.73 7.09 -12.95
C PHE A 254 9.20 5.79 -12.37
N GLY A 255 9.96 5.11 -11.51
CA GLY A 255 9.46 3.96 -10.74
C GLY A 255 8.24 4.34 -9.91
N LEU A 256 8.33 5.41 -9.12
CA LEU A 256 7.20 5.88 -8.32
C LEU A 256 5.97 6.21 -9.18
N VAL A 257 6.15 6.94 -10.29
CA VAL A 257 5.06 7.35 -11.18
C VAL A 257 4.40 6.15 -11.86
N THR A 258 5.17 5.23 -12.45
CA THR A 258 4.60 4.02 -13.08
C THR A 258 3.94 3.12 -12.06
N GLY A 259 4.48 3.06 -10.84
CA GLY A 259 3.88 2.38 -9.70
C GLY A 259 2.53 2.97 -9.32
N LEU A 260 2.44 4.30 -9.17
CA LEU A 260 1.19 5.00 -8.86
C LEU A 260 0.10 4.69 -9.90
N ILE A 261 0.47 4.66 -11.18
CA ILE A 261 -0.43 4.30 -12.28
C ILE A 261 -0.81 2.82 -12.19
N GLY A 262 0.17 1.92 -12.11
CA GLY A 262 -0.02 0.47 -12.09
C GLY A 262 -0.84 -0.03 -10.90
N GLY A 263 -0.76 0.65 -9.76
CA GLY A 263 -1.53 0.33 -8.56
C GLY A 263 -3.05 0.44 -8.76
N ASN A 264 -3.52 1.12 -9.81
CA ASN A 264 -4.95 1.18 -10.14
C ASN A 264 -5.52 -0.16 -10.63
N VAL A 265 -4.69 -1.18 -10.88
CA VAL A 265 -5.14 -2.53 -11.24
C VAL A 265 -6.14 -3.10 -10.22
N VAL A 266 -6.01 -2.73 -8.94
CA VAL A 266 -6.90 -3.20 -7.86
C VAL A 266 -8.31 -2.61 -7.94
N ARG A 267 -8.50 -1.53 -8.71
CA ARG A 267 -9.81 -0.89 -8.92
C ARG A 267 -10.65 -1.59 -9.98
N LEU A 268 -10.06 -2.54 -10.71
CA LEU A 268 -10.77 -3.31 -11.73
C LEU A 268 -11.75 -4.26 -11.04
N LYS A 269 -13.00 -4.31 -11.54
CA LYS A 269 -14.07 -5.16 -10.96
C LYS A 269 -13.68 -6.64 -10.87
N SER A 270 -12.86 -7.11 -11.79
CA SER A 270 -12.41 -8.51 -11.87
C SER A 270 -11.18 -8.81 -11.02
N PHE A 271 -10.56 -7.81 -10.37
CA PHE A 271 -9.32 -7.99 -9.63
C PHE A 271 -9.44 -9.04 -8.52
N ASP A 272 -10.55 -9.04 -7.78
CA ASP A 272 -10.81 -10.03 -6.72
C ASP A 272 -10.88 -11.46 -7.25
N VAL A 273 -11.42 -11.64 -8.45
CA VAL A 273 -11.49 -12.95 -9.12
C VAL A 273 -10.10 -13.37 -9.60
N TRP A 274 -9.35 -12.45 -10.20
CA TRP A 274 -8.01 -12.71 -10.73
C TRP A 274 -7.00 -13.03 -9.62
N ARG A 275 -7.03 -12.29 -8.51
CA ARG A 275 -6.10 -12.53 -7.40
C ARG A 275 -6.30 -13.90 -6.74
N ARG A 276 -7.54 -14.41 -6.73
CA ARG A 276 -7.90 -15.73 -6.20
C ARG A 276 -7.73 -16.88 -7.20
N SER A 277 -7.42 -16.60 -8.47
CA SER A 277 -7.23 -17.60 -9.51
C SER A 277 -5.83 -18.22 -9.47
N THR A 278 -5.69 -19.40 -8.87
CA THR A 278 -4.41 -20.13 -8.81
C THR A 278 -3.75 -20.34 -10.19
N PRO A 279 -4.48 -20.74 -11.26
CA PRO A 279 -3.87 -20.90 -12.58
C PRO A 279 -3.27 -19.59 -13.12
N LEU A 280 -3.97 -18.47 -12.95
CA LEU A 280 -3.49 -17.17 -13.39
C LEU A 280 -2.24 -16.74 -12.58
N GLN A 281 -2.28 -16.92 -11.26
CA GLN A 281 -1.16 -16.60 -10.38
C GLN A 281 0.08 -17.43 -10.73
N LEU A 282 -0.09 -18.72 -11.02
CA LEU A 282 1.00 -19.59 -11.45
C LEU A 282 1.55 -19.17 -12.81
N PHE A 283 0.68 -18.97 -13.80
CA PHE A 283 1.07 -18.55 -15.15
C PHE A 283 1.88 -17.24 -15.12
N LEU A 284 1.39 -16.22 -14.43
CA LEU A 284 2.08 -14.92 -14.33
C LEU A 284 3.40 -15.03 -13.55
N SER A 285 3.48 -15.90 -12.54
CA SER A 285 4.74 -16.15 -11.83
C SER A 285 5.77 -16.82 -12.73
N LEU A 286 5.36 -17.83 -13.52
CA LEU A 286 6.24 -18.48 -14.48
C LEU A 286 6.69 -17.52 -15.59
N LEU A 287 5.76 -16.70 -16.09
CA LEU A 287 6.06 -15.68 -17.08
C LEU A 287 7.09 -14.66 -16.57
N PHE A 288 6.98 -14.23 -15.30
CA PHE A 288 7.97 -13.35 -14.67
C PHE A 288 9.39 -13.94 -14.73
N PHE A 289 9.56 -15.18 -14.28
CA PHE A 289 10.88 -15.84 -14.30
C PHE A 289 11.35 -16.11 -15.73
N PHE A 290 10.43 -16.48 -16.64
CA PHE A 290 10.72 -16.67 -18.05
C PHE A 290 11.22 -15.39 -18.72
N CYS A 291 10.61 -14.24 -18.46
CA CYS A 291 11.05 -12.95 -19.00
C CYS A 291 12.45 -12.57 -18.50
N ILE A 292 12.75 -12.78 -17.21
CA ILE A 292 14.10 -12.53 -16.66
C ILE A 292 15.12 -13.45 -17.32
N TYR A 293 14.83 -14.75 -17.38
CA TYR A 293 15.71 -15.74 -17.99
C TYR A 293 15.93 -15.44 -19.48
N GLY A 294 14.86 -15.22 -20.24
CA GLY A 294 14.90 -14.90 -21.66
C GLY A 294 15.67 -13.60 -21.95
N SER A 295 15.54 -12.59 -21.09
CA SER A 295 16.32 -11.35 -21.23
C SER A 295 17.83 -11.59 -21.06
N TRP A 296 18.22 -12.46 -20.12
CA TRP A 296 19.61 -12.87 -19.97
C TRP A 296 20.10 -13.78 -21.10
N GLN A 297 19.24 -14.63 -21.67
CA GLN A 297 19.59 -15.40 -22.87
C GLN A 297 19.85 -14.49 -24.08
N LEU A 298 19.04 -13.44 -24.27
CA LEU A 298 19.28 -12.45 -25.32
C LEU A 298 20.58 -11.67 -25.08
N ALA A 299 20.85 -11.28 -23.83
CA ALA A 299 22.08 -10.58 -23.46
C ALA A 299 23.35 -11.38 -23.83
N PHE A 300 23.35 -12.71 -23.66
CA PHE A 300 24.49 -13.55 -24.06
C PHE A 300 24.41 -14.09 -25.49
N GLY A 301 23.22 -14.15 -26.08
CA GLY A 301 23.02 -14.60 -27.47
C GLY A 301 23.45 -13.55 -28.50
N ASN A 302 23.39 -12.27 -28.14
CA ASN A 302 23.84 -11.17 -28.99
C ASN A 302 25.38 -10.98 -29.02
N THR A 303 26.12 -11.73 -28.18
CA THR A 303 27.57 -11.83 -28.29
C THR A 303 27.96 -12.79 -29.41
N THR A 304 28.01 -12.29 -30.66
CA THR A 304 28.86 -12.93 -31.68
C THR A 304 30.32 -12.68 -31.31
N PHE A 305 31.01 -13.76 -30.93
CA PHE A 305 32.48 -13.82 -30.87
C PHE A 305 33.09 -13.60 -32.26
#